data_AF-A0AAV0NZB8-F1
#
_entry.id   AF-A0AAV0NZB8-F1
#
_cell.length_a   1.000
_cell.length_b   1.000
_cell.length_c   1.000
_cell.angle_alpha   90.00
_cell.angle_beta   90.00
_cell.angle_gamma   90.00
#
_symmetry.space_group_name_H-M   'P 1'
#
loop_
_entity.id
_entity.type
_entity.pdbx_description
1 polymer ?
#
loop_
_entity_poly.entity_id
_entity_poly.type
_entity_poly.pdbx_seq_one_letter_code
_entity_poly.pdbx_strand_id
1 'polypeptide(L)'
;MKAWRIKKTAIEKVRGSIRDQYKSLYHYAAELRRSNPNSTIVVEQREQVFNRMYVCFEASMKGFRAGCRQVICIDGCFLKHDYGGQLLSAVGIDANEQYFPIAFAHVEVENKDNWLWFLELLGTDLHINDNPGWTFISDKQKGLMPALDEVFPSSEKRHCTRHLVTNLSAACGSSARVKELFWEAARATTVSEFQVAMRSLSDYNKPSYDWLVDK
;
A
#
# COMPACT_ATOMS: atom_id res chain seq x y z
N MET A 1 4.24 29.02 -29.74
CA MET A 1 4.66 28.44 -28.43
C MET A 1 3.45 27.73 -27.83
N LYS A 2 3.53 26.43 -27.50
CA LYS A 2 2.36 25.67 -27.00
C LYS A 2 2.01 26.08 -25.55
N ALA A 3 0.73 26.29 -25.23
CA ALA A 3 0.26 26.79 -23.92
C ALA A 3 0.78 26.00 -22.70
N TRP A 4 0.96 24.69 -22.83
CA TRP A 4 1.48 23.84 -21.74
C TRP A 4 2.92 24.18 -21.34
N ARG A 5 3.77 24.62 -22.29
CA ARG A 5 5.17 25.01 -22.01
C ARG A 5 5.21 26.30 -21.21
N ILE A 6 4.37 27.27 -21.58
CA ILE A 6 4.24 28.55 -20.86
C ILE A 6 3.77 28.29 -19.41
N LYS A 7 2.76 27.41 -19.24
CA LYS A 7 2.30 26.99 -17.91
C LYS A 7 3.41 26.35 -17.09
N LYS A 8 4.20 25.42 -17.66
CA LYS A 8 5.33 24.78 -16.96
C LYS A 8 6.36 25.82 -16.50
N THR A 9 6.78 26.71 -17.38
CA THR A 9 7.74 27.79 -17.05
C THR A 9 7.19 28.76 -16.01
N ALA A 10 5.90 29.11 -16.06
CA ALA A 10 5.28 29.97 -15.07
C ALA A 10 5.22 29.30 -13.69
N ILE A 11 4.86 28.02 -13.63
CA ILE A 11 4.86 27.23 -12.38
C ILE A 11 6.27 27.14 -11.80
N GLU A 12 7.27 26.86 -12.63
CA GLU A 12 8.67 26.77 -12.21
C GLU A 12 9.21 28.10 -11.67
N LYS A 13 8.82 29.23 -12.27
CA LYS A 13 9.16 30.56 -11.77
C LYS A 13 8.54 30.86 -10.39
N VAL A 14 7.34 30.34 -10.11
CA VAL A 14 6.63 30.61 -8.85
C VAL A 14 7.01 29.62 -7.74
N ARG A 15 7.13 28.33 -8.07
CA ARG A 15 7.31 27.23 -7.10
C ARG A 15 8.73 26.68 -7.06
N GLY A 16 9.63 27.20 -7.88
CA GLY A 16 10.96 26.64 -8.10
C GLY A 16 10.93 25.36 -8.95
N SER A 17 12.11 24.86 -9.27
CA SER A 17 12.25 23.57 -9.97
C SER A 17 11.98 22.42 -9.01
N ILE A 18 11.56 21.26 -9.55
CA ILE A 18 11.37 20.06 -8.71
C ILE A 18 12.71 19.65 -8.05
N ARG A 19 13.85 19.87 -8.73
CA ARG A 19 15.19 19.67 -8.16
C ARG A 19 15.39 20.48 -6.88
N ASP A 20 14.93 21.72 -6.84
CA ASP A 20 15.06 22.57 -5.65
C ASP A 20 14.10 22.14 -4.53
N GLN A 21 12.94 21.57 -4.88
CA GLN A 21 12.01 20.99 -3.90
C GLN A 21 12.61 19.76 -3.21
N TYR A 22 13.36 18.91 -3.92
CA TYR A 22 14.06 17.78 -3.29
C TYR A 22 15.15 18.24 -2.30
N LYS A 23 15.79 19.38 -2.51
CA LYS A 23 16.70 19.97 -1.50
C LYS A 23 15.94 20.37 -0.22
N SER A 24 14.67 20.74 -0.36
CA SER A 24 13.82 21.13 0.75
C SER A 24 13.28 19.95 1.55
N LEU A 25 13.34 18.71 1.04
CA LEU A 25 12.87 17.51 1.75
C LEU A 25 13.58 17.33 3.11
N TYR A 26 14.85 17.69 3.21
CA TYR A 26 15.60 17.56 4.47
C TYR A 26 15.15 18.59 5.50
N HIS A 27 14.91 19.82 5.06
CA HIS A 27 14.30 20.86 5.92
C HIS A 27 12.89 20.47 6.33
N TYR A 28 12.10 19.91 5.40
CA TYR A 28 10.76 19.42 5.67
C TYR A 28 10.78 18.29 6.70
N ALA A 29 11.65 17.29 6.53
CA ALA A 29 11.82 16.21 7.50
C ALA A 29 12.28 16.73 8.86
N ALA A 30 13.18 17.72 8.90
CA ALA A 30 13.58 18.38 10.15
C ALA A 30 12.40 19.08 10.82
N GLU A 31 11.57 19.81 10.06
CA GLU A 31 10.36 20.45 10.57
C GLU A 31 9.31 19.45 11.05
N LEU A 32 9.14 18.31 10.37
CA LEU A 32 8.26 17.23 10.84
C LEU A 32 8.74 16.69 12.19
N ARG A 33 10.04 16.42 12.34
CA ARG A 33 10.62 15.96 13.62
C ARG A 33 10.47 17.02 14.72
N ARG A 34 10.65 18.30 14.38
CA ARG A 34 10.52 19.42 15.33
C ARG A 34 9.07 19.62 15.80
N SER A 35 8.12 19.56 14.87
CA SER A 35 6.69 19.81 15.14
C SER A 35 5.95 18.61 15.70
N ASN A 36 6.42 17.38 15.41
CA ASN A 36 5.81 16.14 15.89
C ASN A 36 6.88 15.28 16.60
N PRO A 37 7.26 15.65 17.84
CA PRO A 37 8.18 14.83 18.64
C PRO A 37 7.73 13.37 18.72
N ASN A 38 8.69 12.46 18.83
CA ASN A 38 8.49 10.99 18.88
C ASN A 38 7.89 10.35 17.61
N SER A 39 7.67 11.12 16.54
CA SER A 39 7.34 10.55 15.23
C SER A 39 8.59 9.98 14.57
N THR A 40 8.43 8.88 13.85
CA THR A 40 9.52 8.25 13.10
C THR A 40 9.55 8.85 11.70
N ILE A 41 10.52 9.75 11.49
CA ILE A 41 10.79 10.36 10.19
C ILE A 41 12.19 9.93 9.77
N VAL A 42 12.29 9.09 8.74
CA VAL A 42 13.57 8.58 8.21
C VAL A 42 13.76 9.11 6.81
N VAL A 43 14.95 9.64 6.52
CA VAL A 43 15.32 10.07 5.16
C VAL A 43 16.69 9.47 4.87
N GLU A 44 16.76 8.62 3.85
CA GLU A 44 18.01 7.99 3.42
C GLU A 44 18.54 8.66 2.16
N GLN A 45 19.86 8.77 2.11
CA GLN A 45 20.60 9.29 0.97
C GLN A 45 21.52 8.20 0.42
N ARG A 46 21.66 8.16 -0.90
CA ARG A 46 22.70 7.39 -1.60
C ARG A 46 23.55 8.39 -2.37
N GLU A 47 24.86 8.41 -2.11
CA GLU A 47 25.79 9.31 -2.79
C GLU A 47 25.36 10.79 -2.74
N GLN A 48 24.84 11.23 -1.59
CA GLN A 48 24.28 12.59 -1.36
C GLN A 48 23.03 12.94 -2.17
N VAL A 49 22.43 11.95 -2.85
CA VAL A 49 21.15 12.07 -3.55
C VAL A 49 20.06 11.44 -2.69
N PHE A 50 18.87 12.03 -2.72
CA PHE A 50 17.68 11.45 -2.07
C PHE A 50 17.44 10.02 -2.58
N ASN A 51 17.23 9.08 -1.66
CA ASN A 51 16.90 7.69 -2.00
C ASN A 51 15.46 7.36 -1.61
N ARG A 52 15.13 7.48 -0.33
CA ARG A 52 13.81 7.16 0.22
C ARG A 52 13.52 7.94 1.49
N MET A 53 12.24 8.14 1.78
CA MET A 53 11.77 8.79 3.00
C MET A 53 10.57 8.05 3.55
N TYR A 54 10.56 7.83 4.87
CA TYR A 54 9.47 7.20 5.62
C TYR A 54 8.96 8.16 6.67
N VAL A 55 7.64 8.17 6.85
CA VAL A 55 6.93 9.01 7.81
C VAL A 55 5.89 8.18 8.52
N CYS A 56 6.00 8.11 9.84
CA CYS A 56 4.98 7.61 10.74
C CYS A 56 4.86 8.56 11.93
N PHE A 57 3.66 9.12 12.13
CA PHE A 57 3.43 10.07 13.22
C PHE A 57 3.15 9.34 14.53
N GLU A 58 3.67 9.85 15.64
CA GLU A 58 3.42 9.28 16.97
C GLU A 58 1.91 9.15 17.26
N ALA A 59 1.13 10.14 16.83
CA ALA A 59 -0.32 10.13 16.95
C ALA A 59 -0.96 8.95 16.20
N SER A 60 -0.49 8.66 14.98
CA SER A 60 -0.94 7.51 14.20
C SER A 60 -0.53 6.19 14.85
N MET A 61 0.71 6.07 15.35
CA MET A 61 1.17 4.89 16.07
C MET A 61 0.29 4.60 17.29
N LYS A 62 0.08 5.62 18.14
CA LYS A 62 -0.73 5.51 19.36
C LYS A 62 -2.18 5.20 19.04
N GLY A 63 -2.76 5.90 18.06
CA GLY A 63 -4.15 5.70 17.65
C GLY A 63 -4.40 4.29 17.12
N PHE A 64 -3.48 3.79 16.28
CA PHE A 64 -3.57 2.43 15.76
C PHE A 64 -3.48 1.39 16.89
N ARG A 65 -2.44 1.48 17.73
CA ARG A 65 -2.22 0.54 18.84
C ARG A 65 -3.35 0.55 19.88
N ALA A 66 -4.01 1.69 20.08
CA ALA A 66 -5.05 1.84 21.10
C ALA A 66 -6.41 1.27 20.70
N GLY A 67 -6.74 1.23 19.39
CA GLY A 67 -8.11 0.90 18.98
C GLY A 67 -8.30 0.36 17.57
N CYS A 68 -7.25 0.19 16.77
CA CYS A 68 -7.38 -0.45 15.47
C CYS A 68 -7.28 -1.97 15.58
N ARG A 69 -7.91 -2.64 14.62
CA ARG A 69 -7.80 -4.09 14.44
C ARG A 69 -6.37 -4.43 13.99
N GLN A 70 -5.91 -5.64 14.27
CA GLN A 70 -4.62 -6.18 13.78
C GLN A 70 -4.67 -6.53 12.28
N VAL A 71 -5.19 -5.60 11.49
CA VAL A 71 -5.33 -5.71 10.04
C VAL A 71 -4.70 -4.47 9.42
N ILE A 72 -3.71 -4.67 8.56
CA ILE A 72 -3.00 -3.60 7.86
C ILE A 72 -3.11 -3.83 6.36
N CYS A 73 -3.70 -2.85 5.68
CA CYS A 73 -3.71 -2.77 4.22
C CYS A 73 -2.45 -2.03 3.76
N ILE A 74 -1.69 -2.62 2.85
CA ILE A 74 -0.46 -2.05 2.30
C ILE A 74 -0.58 -1.96 0.79
N ASP A 75 -0.20 -0.82 0.22
CA ASP A 75 -0.27 -0.56 -1.21
C ASP A 75 0.85 0.38 -1.67
N GLY A 76 1.28 0.21 -2.91
CA GLY A 76 2.24 1.06 -3.61
C GLY A 76 1.59 1.75 -4.80
N CYS A 77 1.75 3.07 -4.94
CA CYS A 77 1.23 3.79 -6.11
C CYS A 77 2.30 4.66 -6.78
N PHE A 78 2.22 4.78 -8.10
CA PHE A 78 3.15 5.60 -8.88
C PHE A 78 2.91 7.09 -8.67
N LEU A 79 3.99 7.83 -8.40
CA LEU A 79 3.95 9.28 -8.33
C LEU A 79 4.07 9.87 -9.74
N LYS A 80 3.20 10.85 -10.05
CA LYS A 80 3.17 11.54 -11.35
C LYS A 80 3.97 12.84 -11.28
N HIS A 81 5.30 12.75 -11.28
CA HIS A 81 6.19 13.90 -11.42
C HIS A 81 7.44 13.58 -12.25
N ASP A 82 8.21 14.62 -12.62
CA ASP A 82 9.32 14.52 -13.56
C ASP A 82 10.40 13.50 -13.12
N TYR A 83 10.53 13.21 -11.81
CA TYR A 83 11.48 12.22 -11.26
C TYR A 83 10.90 10.82 -10.97
N GLY A 84 9.64 10.55 -11.35
CA GLY A 84 9.03 9.22 -11.13
C GLY A 84 8.80 8.90 -9.65
N GLY A 85 9.23 7.74 -9.17
CA GLY A 85 9.04 7.34 -7.78
C GLY A 85 7.66 6.75 -7.48
N GLN A 86 7.55 6.25 -6.26
CA GLN A 86 6.36 5.59 -5.75
C GLN A 86 6.10 5.95 -4.30
N LEU A 87 4.83 5.97 -3.95
CA LEU A 87 4.35 6.17 -2.59
C LEU A 87 3.85 4.83 -2.07
N LEU A 88 4.58 4.28 -1.09
CA LEU A 88 4.15 3.15 -0.29
C LEU A 88 3.28 3.68 0.86
N SER A 89 2.24 2.95 1.22
CA SER A 89 1.32 3.35 2.28
C SER A 89 0.87 2.16 3.11
N ALA A 90 0.69 2.40 4.40
CA ALA A 90 0.08 1.47 5.35
C ALA A 90 -1.16 2.10 5.98
N VAL A 91 -2.27 1.39 5.92
CA VAL A 91 -3.58 1.83 6.40
C VAL A 91 -4.19 0.73 7.28
N GLY A 92 -4.61 1.09 8.47
CA GLY A 92 -5.32 0.22 9.40
C GLY A 92 -6.84 0.32 9.24
N ILE A 93 -7.54 -0.50 10.02
CA ILE A 93 -9.00 -0.43 10.17
C ILE A 93 -9.29 -0.19 11.65
N ASP A 94 -9.99 0.91 11.95
CA ASP A 94 -10.37 1.23 13.32
C ASP A 94 -11.57 0.41 13.82
N ALA A 95 -11.92 0.57 15.09
CA ALA A 95 -13.07 -0.10 15.70
C ALA A 95 -14.42 0.26 15.04
N ASN A 96 -14.49 1.40 14.35
CA ASN A 96 -15.65 1.89 13.62
C ASN A 96 -15.62 1.51 12.13
N GLU A 97 -14.74 0.57 11.74
CA GLU A 97 -14.58 0.08 10.36
C GLU A 97 -14.15 1.16 9.36
N GLN A 98 -13.52 2.23 9.84
CA GLN A 98 -12.98 3.30 9.00
C GLN A 98 -11.50 3.08 8.72
N TYR A 99 -11.06 3.62 7.58
CA TYR A 99 -9.66 3.62 7.21
C TYR A 99 -8.86 4.54 8.13
N PHE A 100 -7.80 4.00 8.72
CA PHE A 100 -6.92 4.72 9.62
C PHE A 100 -5.51 4.83 9.02
N PRO A 101 -5.06 6.00 8.52
CA PRO A 101 -3.72 6.14 7.96
C PRO A 101 -2.64 5.96 9.03
N ILE A 102 -1.68 5.07 8.77
CA ILE A 102 -0.62 4.74 9.72
C ILE A 102 0.68 5.43 9.33
N ALA A 103 1.22 5.03 8.18
CA ALA A 103 2.52 5.44 7.70
C ALA A 103 2.55 5.49 6.17
N PHE A 104 3.49 6.25 5.63
CA PHE A 104 3.76 6.28 4.20
C PHE A 104 5.25 6.46 3.94
N ALA A 105 5.69 6.03 2.77
CA ALA A 105 7.05 6.23 2.32
C ALA A 105 7.12 6.61 0.85
N HIS A 106 8.01 7.54 0.54
CA HIS A 106 8.41 7.84 -0.83
C HIS A 106 9.68 7.08 -1.15
N VAL A 107 9.62 6.25 -2.19
CA VAL A 107 10.74 5.42 -2.67
C VAL A 107 10.92 5.62 -4.18
N GLU A 108 12.13 5.37 -4.69
CA GLU A 108 12.41 5.48 -6.12
C GLU A 108 11.66 4.42 -6.96
N VAL A 109 11.60 3.19 -6.44
CA VAL A 109 11.02 2.04 -7.14
C VAL A 109 10.46 1.03 -6.14
N GLU A 110 9.41 0.32 -6.53
CA GLU A 110 8.97 -0.84 -5.79
C GLU A 110 9.89 -2.02 -6.06
N ASN A 111 10.58 -2.43 -5.02
CA ASN A 111 11.35 -3.65 -5.02
C ASN A 111 11.33 -4.25 -3.62
N LYS A 112 11.87 -5.47 -3.49
CA LYS A 112 11.92 -6.16 -2.21
C LYS A 112 12.67 -5.35 -1.14
N ASP A 113 13.78 -4.69 -1.50
CA ASP A 113 14.61 -3.92 -0.57
C ASP A 113 13.84 -2.75 0.08
N ASN A 114 13.12 -1.98 -0.73
CA ASN A 114 12.29 -0.87 -0.24
C ASN A 114 11.09 -1.34 0.57
N TRP A 115 10.51 -2.50 0.22
CA TRP A 115 9.45 -3.11 1.02
C TRP A 115 9.96 -3.65 2.36
N LEU A 116 11.10 -4.33 2.40
CA LEU A 116 11.74 -4.79 3.64
C LEU A 116 11.96 -3.61 4.58
N TRP A 117 12.64 -2.57 4.09
CA TRP A 117 12.91 -1.36 4.84
C TRP A 117 11.63 -0.70 5.39
N PHE A 118 10.59 -0.60 4.56
CA PHE A 118 9.30 -0.03 4.97
C PHE A 118 8.63 -0.88 6.06
N LEU A 119 8.62 -2.20 5.91
CA LEU A 119 7.95 -3.14 6.82
C LEU A 119 8.69 -3.26 8.15
N GLU A 120 10.03 -3.21 8.17
CA GLU A 120 10.84 -3.22 9.38
C GLU A 120 10.58 -1.97 10.24
N LEU A 121 10.55 -0.78 9.60
CA LEU A 121 10.19 0.47 10.26
C LEU A 121 8.76 0.42 10.79
N LEU A 122 7.80 -0.03 9.97
CA LEU A 122 6.40 -0.15 10.35
C LEU A 122 6.21 -1.12 11.54
N GLY A 123 6.87 -2.29 11.50
CA GLY A 123 6.82 -3.28 12.58
C GLY A 123 7.35 -2.72 13.89
N THR A 124 8.48 -2.02 13.82
CA THR A 124 9.08 -1.33 14.97
C THR A 124 8.14 -0.25 15.51
N ASP A 125 7.58 0.59 14.64
CA ASP A 125 6.68 1.69 15.02
C ASP A 125 5.31 1.24 15.50
N LEU A 126 4.91 -0.01 15.26
CA LEU A 126 3.62 -0.54 15.70
C LEU A 126 3.74 -1.61 16.80
N HIS A 127 4.97 -1.98 17.19
CA HIS A 127 5.24 -3.12 18.08
C HIS A 127 4.57 -4.41 17.57
N ILE A 128 4.69 -4.67 16.27
CA ILE A 128 4.19 -5.91 15.67
C ILE A 128 5.09 -7.05 16.12
N ASN A 129 4.60 -7.86 17.05
CA ASN A 129 5.20 -9.15 17.35
C ASN A 129 4.77 -10.14 16.27
N ASP A 130 5.71 -10.86 15.66
CA ASP A 130 5.38 -11.89 14.68
C ASP A 130 4.51 -12.98 15.31
N ASN A 131 3.22 -12.96 14.98
CA ASN A 131 2.25 -13.94 15.47
C ASN A 131 1.06 -14.03 14.49
N PRO A 132 0.29 -15.14 14.53
CA PRO A 132 -0.82 -15.37 13.60
C PRO A 132 -2.01 -14.40 13.72
N GLY A 133 -2.05 -13.54 14.74
CA GLY A 133 -3.12 -12.55 14.92
C GLY A 133 -3.07 -11.39 13.92
N TRP A 134 -1.92 -11.12 13.31
CA TRP A 134 -1.76 -10.06 12.33
C TRP A 134 -2.20 -10.51 10.93
N THR A 135 -2.98 -9.67 10.26
CA THR A 135 -3.35 -9.85 8.86
C THR A 135 -2.85 -8.68 8.01
N PHE A 136 -2.10 -8.98 6.96
CA PHE A 136 -1.70 -8.02 5.94
C PHE A 136 -2.54 -8.21 4.67
N ILE A 137 -3.10 -7.13 4.14
CA ILE A 137 -3.85 -7.12 2.90
C ILE A 137 -3.07 -6.30 1.87
N SER A 138 -2.71 -6.90 0.74
CA SER A 138 -2.00 -6.18 -0.32
C SER A 138 -2.49 -6.54 -1.72
N ASP A 139 -2.03 -5.79 -2.72
CA ASP A 139 -2.01 -6.29 -4.08
C ASP A 139 -0.85 -7.31 -4.26
N LYS A 140 -0.91 -8.18 -5.28
CA LYS A 140 0.06 -9.28 -5.47
C LYS A 140 1.36 -8.77 -6.11
N GLN A 141 1.96 -7.73 -5.55
CA GLN A 141 3.21 -7.15 -6.03
C GLN A 141 4.41 -8.05 -5.73
N LYS A 142 5.30 -8.17 -6.72
CA LYS A 142 6.41 -9.14 -6.74
C LYS A 142 7.45 -8.90 -5.64
N GLY A 143 7.61 -7.65 -5.19
CA GLY A 143 8.56 -7.30 -4.13
C GLY A 143 7.98 -7.44 -2.71
N LEU A 144 6.66 -7.27 -2.56
CA LEU A 144 6.01 -7.16 -1.26
C LEU A 144 5.83 -8.51 -0.57
N MET A 145 5.31 -9.52 -1.27
CA MET A 145 5.07 -10.84 -0.67
C MET A 145 6.36 -11.45 -0.08
N PRO A 146 7.50 -11.47 -0.81
CA PRO A 146 8.76 -11.96 -0.24
C PRO A 146 9.27 -11.12 0.94
N ALA A 147 8.94 -9.83 1.01
CA ALA A 147 9.33 -8.98 2.12
C ALA A 147 8.45 -9.24 3.36
N LEU A 148 7.14 -9.44 3.18
CA LEU A 148 6.23 -9.85 4.25
C LEU A 148 6.59 -11.22 4.82
N ASP A 149 6.96 -12.18 3.96
CA ASP A 149 7.40 -13.51 4.41
C ASP A 149 8.71 -13.46 5.21
N GLU A 150 9.55 -12.45 4.99
CA GLU A 150 10.81 -12.27 5.70
C GLU A 150 10.61 -11.52 7.03
N VAL A 151 9.82 -10.44 7.03
CA VAL A 151 9.63 -9.59 8.22
C VAL A 151 8.55 -10.15 9.17
N PHE A 152 7.48 -10.72 8.64
CA PHE A 152 6.34 -11.24 9.41
C PHE A 152 5.92 -12.64 8.91
N PRO A 153 6.77 -13.66 9.04
CA PRO A 153 6.52 -14.99 8.48
C PRO A 153 5.23 -15.63 9.02
N SER A 154 4.89 -15.39 10.29
CA SER A 154 3.72 -16.01 10.96
C SER A 154 2.41 -15.26 10.70
N SER A 155 2.46 -14.07 10.08
CA SER A 155 1.27 -13.28 9.79
C SER A 155 0.43 -13.86 8.64
N GLU A 156 -0.88 -13.67 8.74
CA GLU A 156 -1.82 -13.99 7.67
C GLU A 156 -1.66 -12.98 6.53
N LYS A 157 -1.49 -13.46 5.29
CA LYS A 157 -1.41 -12.61 4.09
C LYS A 157 -2.65 -12.83 3.23
N ARG A 158 -3.33 -11.73 2.89
CA ARG A 158 -4.53 -11.75 2.06
C ARG A 158 -4.39 -10.84 0.86
N HIS A 159 -5.12 -11.17 -0.19
CA HIS A 159 -5.17 -10.36 -1.39
C HIS A 159 -6.32 -9.35 -1.32
N CYS A 160 -6.03 -8.10 -1.69
CA CYS A 160 -7.04 -7.07 -1.84
C CYS A 160 -8.05 -7.51 -2.92
N THR A 161 -9.30 -7.69 -2.52
CA THR A 161 -10.39 -8.18 -3.40
C THR A 161 -10.63 -7.24 -4.59
N ARG A 162 -10.41 -5.93 -4.41
CA ARG A 162 -10.48 -4.94 -5.50
C ARG A 162 -9.41 -5.20 -6.57
N HIS A 163 -8.19 -5.48 -6.16
CA HIS A 163 -7.11 -5.81 -7.09
C HIS A 163 -7.32 -7.19 -7.71
N LEU A 164 -7.78 -8.16 -6.91
CA LEU A 164 -8.06 -9.52 -7.36
C LEU A 164 -9.11 -9.55 -8.47
N VAL A 165 -10.23 -8.82 -8.33
CA VAL A 165 -11.26 -8.75 -9.39
C VAL A 165 -10.78 -8.01 -10.65
N THR A 166 -9.89 -7.03 -10.48
CA THR A 166 -9.30 -6.30 -11.61
C THR A 166 -8.37 -7.23 -12.41
N ASN A 167 -7.52 -8.00 -11.71
CA ASN A 167 -6.62 -8.98 -12.31
C ASN A 167 -7.39 -10.13 -12.96
N LEU A 168 -8.47 -10.61 -12.32
CA LEU A 168 -9.37 -11.60 -12.89
C LEU A 168 -9.96 -11.10 -14.22
N SER A 169 -10.44 -9.86 -14.25
CA SER A 169 -11.02 -9.26 -15.46
C SER A 169 -9.98 -9.10 -16.58
N ALA A 170 -8.72 -8.83 -16.23
CA ALA A 170 -7.63 -8.72 -17.18
C ALA A 170 -7.22 -10.10 -17.73
N ALA A 171 -7.24 -11.15 -16.92
CA ALA A 171 -6.82 -12.50 -17.30
C ALA A 171 -7.90 -13.30 -18.03
N CYS A 172 -9.16 -13.21 -17.58
CA CYS A 172 -10.26 -14.04 -18.05
C CYS A 172 -11.31 -13.27 -18.87
N GLY A 173 -11.08 -11.97 -19.08
CA GLY A 173 -12.02 -11.06 -19.74
C GLY A 173 -13.00 -10.44 -18.75
N SER A 174 -13.45 -9.22 -19.06
CA SER A 174 -14.37 -8.48 -18.21
C SER A 174 -15.82 -8.95 -18.45
N SER A 175 -16.37 -9.69 -17.48
CA SER A 175 -17.81 -10.05 -17.44
C SER A 175 -18.48 -9.48 -16.20
N ALA A 176 -19.62 -8.80 -16.37
CA ALA A 176 -20.39 -8.25 -15.26
C ALA A 176 -20.88 -9.36 -14.31
N ARG A 177 -21.35 -10.47 -14.86
CA ARG A 177 -21.83 -11.62 -14.06
C ARG A 177 -20.69 -12.31 -13.31
N VAL A 178 -19.50 -12.42 -13.91
CA VAL A 178 -18.30 -12.93 -13.20
C VAL A 178 -17.96 -12.04 -12.01
N LYS A 179 -17.97 -10.71 -12.20
CA LYS A 179 -17.70 -9.74 -11.11
C LYS A 179 -18.72 -9.83 -10.00
N GLU A 180 -20.00 -9.98 -10.34
CA GLU A 180 -21.09 -10.15 -9.38
C GLU A 180 -20.88 -11.40 -8.51
N LEU A 181 -20.70 -12.57 -9.15
CA LEU A 181 -20.45 -13.84 -8.45
C LEU A 181 -19.16 -13.81 -7.62
N PHE A 182 -18.11 -13.14 -8.12
CA PHE A 182 -16.89 -12.90 -7.34
C PHE A 182 -17.19 -12.10 -6.06
N TRP A 183 -17.98 -11.03 -6.14
CA TRP A 183 -18.31 -10.22 -4.97
C TRP A 183 -19.28 -10.92 -4.01
N GLU A 184 -20.18 -11.78 -4.51
CA GLU A 184 -20.98 -12.67 -3.67
C GLU A 184 -20.08 -13.59 -2.85
N ALA A 185 -19.11 -14.24 -3.49
CA ALA A 185 -18.13 -15.09 -2.80
C ALA A 185 -17.28 -14.28 -1.80
N ALA A 186 -16.76 -13.12 -2.20
CA ALA A 186 -15.89 -12.29 -1.36
C ALA A 186 -16.61 -11.68 -0.14
N ARG A 187 -17.95 -11.53 -0.19
CA ARG A 187 -18.78 -11.01 0.91
C ARG A 187 -19.44 -12.11 1.73
N ALA A 188 -19.31 -13.37 1.35
CA ALA A 188 -19.89 -14.49 2.06
C ALA A 188 -19.40 -14.51 3.51
N THR A 189 -20.33 -14.64 4.45
CA THR A 189 -20.02 -14.65 5.89
C THR A 189 -19.89 -16.07 6.42
N THR A 190 -20.35 -17.05 5.64
CA THR A 190 -20.25 -18.47 5.96
C THR A 190 -19.55 -19.24 4.84
N VAL A 191 -18.92 -20.36 5.21
CA VAL A 191 -18.29 -21.28 4.24
C VAL A 191 -19.31 -21.81 3.25
N SER A 192 -20.56 -22.03 3.69
CA SER A 192 -21.63 -22.53 2.81
C SER A 192 -21.99 -21.52 1.72
N GLU A 193 -22.22 -20.26 2.08
CA GLU A 193 -22.49 -19.17 1.12
C GLU A 193 -21.33 -19.02 0.13
N PHE A 194 -20.10 -19.03 0.63
CA PHE A 194 -18.90 -18.96 -0.21
C PHE A 194 -18.86 -20.10 -1.24
N GLN A 195 -19.09 -21.34 -0.79
CA GLN A 195 -19.10 -22.51 -1.66
C GLN A 195 -20.24 -22.47 -2.68
N VAL A 196 -21.40 -21.89 -2.35
CA VAL A 196 -22.49 -21.69 -3.31
C VAL A 196 -22.06 -20.70 -4.40
N ALA A 197 -21.56 -19.52 -4.02
CA ALA A 197 -21.12 -18.51 -4.98
C ALA A 197 -19.97 -19.01 -5.87
N MET A 198 -18.98 -19.72 -5.30
CA MET A 198 -17.87 -20.30 -6.07
C MET A 198 -18.33 -21.40 -7.03
N ARG A 199 -19.32 -22.22 -6.66
CA ARG A 199 -19.92 -23.21 -7.57
C ARG A 199 -20.67 -22.51 -8.72
N SER A 200 -21.50 -21.51 -8.42
CA SER A 200 -22.18 -20.72 -9.44
C SER A 200 -21.20 -20.04 -10.40
N LEU A 201 -20.04 -19.59 -9.92
CA LEU A 201 -18.96 -19.08 -10.77
C LEU A 201 -18.35 -20.17 -11.64
N SER A 202 -18.08 -21.36 -11.10
CA SER A 202 -17.56 -22.50 -11.88
C SER A 202 -18.52 -22.90 -13.00
N ASP A 203 -19.82 -22.96 -12.73
CA ASP A 203 -20.84 -23.35 -13.70
C ASP A 203 -21.01 -22.30 -14.81
N TYR A 204 -20.92 -21.02 -14.46
CA TYR A 204 -21.07 -19.92 -15.41
C TYR A 204 -19.79 -19.66 -16.23
N ASN A 205 -18.63 -19.68 -15.59
CA ASN A 205 -17.34 -19.40 -16.22
C ASN A 205 -16.20 -20.17 -15.53
N LYS A 206 -16.03 -21.42 -15.94
CA LYS A 206 -14.97 -22.31 -15.47
C LYS A 206 -13.56 -21.70 -15.52
N PRO A 207 -13.14 -20.98 -16.59
CA PRO A 207 -11.81 -20.34 -16.61
C PRO A 207 -11.59 -19.32 -15.49
N SER A 208 -12.59 -18.51 -15.16
CA SER A 208 -12.51 -17.53 -14.06
C SER A 208 -12.43 -18.21 -12.70
N TYR A 209 -13.19 -19.30 -12.51
CA TYR A 209 -13.11 -20.11 -11.30
C TYR A 209 -11.71 -20.73 -11.14
N ASP A 210 -11.19 -21.39 -12.19
CA ASP A 210 -9.89 -22.06 -12.14
C ASP A 210 -8.76 -21.05 -11.87
N TRP A 211 -8.85 -19.85 -12.46
CA TRP A 211 -7.92 -18.76 -12.19
C TRP A 211 -7.93 -18.32 -10.74
N LEU A 212 -9.09 -18.25 -10.07
CA LEU A 212 -9.20 -17.83 -8.67
C LEU A 212 -8.69 -18.89 -7.69
N VAL A 213 -8.93 -20.18 -7.96
CA VAL A 213 -8.47 -21.28 -7.09
C VAL A 213 -6.94 -21.41 -7.09
N ASP A 214 -6.29 -20.95 -8.16
CA ASP A 214 -4.82 -20.91 -8.30
C ASP A 214 -4.17 -19.71 -7.55
N LYS A 215 -4.92 -18.83 -6.89
CA LYS A 215 -4.38 -17.55 -6.38
C LYS A 215 -3.91 -17.57 -4.95
#